data_AF-K1QH20-F1
#
_entry.id   AF-K1QH20-F1
#
_cell.length_a   1.000
_cell.length_b   1.000
_cell.length_c   1.000
_cell.angle_alpha   90.00
_cell.angle_beta   90.00
_cell.angle_gamma   90.00
#
_symmetry.space_group_name_H-M   'P 1'
#
loop_
_entity.id
_entity.type
_entity.pdbx_description
1 polymer ?
#
loop_
_entity_poly.entity_id
_entity_poly.type
_entity_poly.pdbx_seq_one_letter_code
_entity_poly.pdbx_strand_id
1 'polypeptide(L)'
;MDGNRVKKREKMSLPETKRRRLILKQERANQKDASEVSEGSTYQSVRQGAMPHITQIGAVEMESGEAFSTYVLPKISIEPGAEQATGKVYDGTSVFANGLKVAAVPIREALLNFLKWLSTLRNCEVVLVAHNGRVFDFRVLSNAVVRTGLQKQFLDKVSGFTDSLSLIRSKHKKT
;
A
#
# COMPACT_ATOMS: atom_id res chain seq x y z
N MET A 1 -15.20 44.99 16.87
CA MET A 1 -14.86 43.84 17.74
C MET A 1 -14.39 42.69 16.86
N ASP A 2 -13.19 42.15 17.10
CA ASP A 2 -12.56 41.13 16.24
C ASP A 2 -13.32 39.80 16.20
N GLY A 3 -13.80 39.41 15.01
CA GLY A 3 -14.56 38.18 14.78
C GLY A 3 -13.80 36.89 15.15
N ASN A 4 -12.47 36.94 15.27
CA ASN A 4 -11.65 35.82 15.73
C ASN A 4 -11.77 35.55 17.24
N ARG A 5 -12.02 36.58 18.05
CA ARG A 5 -12.22 36.43 19.51
C ARG A 5 -13.56 35.81 19.85
N VAL A 6 -14.60 36.09 19.06
CA VAL A 6 -15.95 35.55 19.23
C VAL A 6 -15.99 34.04 18.94
N LYS A 7 -15.41 33.61 17.80
CA LYS A 7 -15.31 32.19 17.43
C LYS A 7 -14.55 31.33 18.44
N LYS A 8 -13.53 31.90 19.10
CA LYS A 8 -12.76 31.21 20.15
C LYS A 8 -13.60 31.01 21.42
N ARG A 9 -14.39 32.02 21.82
CA ARG A 9 -15.30 31.94 22.97
C ARG A 9 -16.44 30.95 22.75
N GLU A 10 -17.03 30.89 21.55
CA GLU A 10 -18.07 29.91 21.23
C GLU A 10 -17.56 28.47 21.27
N LYS A 11 -16.36 28.20 20.74
CA LYS A 11 -15.72 26.87 20.84
C LYS A 11 -15.45 26.46 22.30
N MET A 12 -15.17 27.42 23.17
CA MET A 12 -14.97 27.22 24.62
C MET A 12 -16.28 27.16 25.42
N SER A 13 -17.44 27.21 24.79
CA SER A 13 -18.75 26.96 25.44
C SER A 13 -19.28 25.55 25.18
N LEU A 14 -18.67 24.82 24.25
CA LEU A 14 -19.13 23.48 23.85
C LEU A 14 -18.88 22.43 24.94
N PRO A 15 -19.66 21.34 25.01
CA PRO A 15 -19.32 20.17 25.82
C PRO A 15 -17.94 19.62 25.46
N GLU A 16 -17.22 19.10 26.45
CA GLU A 16 -15.82 18.67 26.32
C GLU A 16 -15.60 17.69 25.15
N THR A 17 -16.52 16.75 24.96
CA THR A 17 -16.51 15.77 23.86
C THR A 17 -16.55 16.44 22.48
N LYS A 18 -17.35 17.49 22.30
CA LYS A 18 -17.41 18.25 21.04
C LYS A 18 -16.15 19.06 20.80
N ARG A 19 -15.52 19.61 21.85
CA ARG A 19 -14.22 20.30 21.73
C ARG A 19 -13.11 19.36 21.32
N ARG A 20 -12.99 18.21 22.00
CA ARG A 20 -12.02 17.16 21.66
C ARG A 20 -12.21 16.69 20.22
N ARG A 21 -13.45 16.49 19.76
CA ARG A 21 -13.74 16.12 18.36
C ARG A 21 -13.30 17.19 17.37
N LEU A 22 -13.51 18.47 17.68
CA LEU A 22 -13.12 19.57 16.80
C LEU A 22 -11.60 19.69 16.70
N ILE A 23 -10.89 19.56 17.83
CA ILE A 23 -9.42 19.55 17.91
C ILE A 23 -8.89 18.38 17.09
N LEU A 24 -9.38 17.15 17.33
CA LEU A 24 -8.98 15.96 16.58
C LEU A 24 -9.30 16.06 15.08
N LYS A 25 -10.36 16.77 14.68
CA LYS A 25 -10.70 17.02 13.27
C LYS A 25 -9.73 18.02 12.64
N GLN A 26 -9.31 19.03 13.40
CA GLN A 26 -8.39 20.07 12.95
C GLN A 26 -6.94 19.55 12.93
N GLU A 27 -6.54 18.75 13.92
CA GLU A 27 -5.30 17.97 13.92
C GLU A 27 -5.28 16.97 12.77
N ARG A 28 -6.38 16.25 12.49
CA ARG A 28 -6.48 15.39 11.31
C ARG A 28 -6.43 16.16 10.00
N ALA A 29 -6.96 17.38 9.93
CA ALA A 29 -6.85 18.20 8.72
C ALA A 29 -5.40 18.68 8.52
N ASN A 30 -4.73 19.11 9.59
CA ASN A 30 -3.33 19.51 9.56
C ASN A 30 -2.38 18.31 9.32
N GLN A 31 -2.74 17.12 9.80
CA GLN A 31 -2.03 15.87 9.51
C GLN A 31 -2.36 15.33 8.12
N LYS A 32 -3.57 15.52 7.57
CA LYS A 32 -3.92 15.16 6.19
C LYS A 32 -2.95 15.80 5.20
N ASP A 33 -2.60 17.07 5.41
CA ASP A 33 -1.63 17.78 4.57
C ASP A 33 -0.18 17.26 4.75
N ALA A 34 0.13 16.57 5.86
CA ALA A 34 1.46 16.05 6.17
C ALA A 34 1.61 14.52 5.99
N SER A 35 0.52 13.75 5.90
CA SER A 35 0.57 12.28 5.90
C SER A 35 -0.44 11.58 4.97
N GLU A 36 -1.38 12.28 4.31
CA GLU A 36 -2.13 11.72 3.17
C GLU A 36 -1.48 12.03 1.82
N VAL A 37 -0.23 12.51 1.82
CA VAL A 37 0.55 12.72 0.60
C VAL A 37 0.96 11.36 -0.01
N SER A 38 0.20 11.02 -1.05
CA SER A 38 0.57 10.27 -2.27
C SER A 38 0.32 8.77 -2.40
N GLU A 39 -0.24 8.07 -1.42
CA GLU A 39 -0.77 6.72 -1.71
C GLU A 39 -1.97 6.77 -2.70
N GLY A 40 -2.78 7.84 -2.65
CA GLY A 40 -3.97 8.04 -3.47
C GLY A 40 -3.76 8.12 -4.98
N SER A 41 -2.61 8.65 -5.44
CA SER A 41 -2.30 8.81 -6.87
C SER A 41 -2.02 7.46 -7.54
N THR A 42 -1.25 6.59 -6.86
CA THR A 42 -1.00 5.21 -7.29
C THR A 42 -2.31 4.42 -7.39
N TYR A 43 -3.22 4.58 -6.42
CA TYR A 43 -4.56 3.96 -6.47
C TYR A 43 -5.47 4.56 -7.56
N GLN A 44 -5.31 5.85 -7.89
CA GLN A 44 -6.10 6.52 -8.94
C GLN A 44 -5.82 5.93 -10.33
N SER A 45 -4.57 5.55 -10.63
CA SER A 45 -4.24 4.89 -11.91
C SER A 45 -5.05 3.59 -12.13
N VAL A 46 -5.13 2.73 -11.11
CA VAL A 46 -5.93 1.49 -11.12
C VAL A 46 -7.44 1.76 -11.21
N ARG A 47 -7.91 2.88 -10.66
CA ARG A 47 -9.31 3.32 -10.74
C ARG A 47 -9.66 3.91 -12.10
N GLN A 48 -8.70 4.49 -12.81
CA GLN A 48 -8.85 5.04 -14.16
C GLN A 48 -8.61 4.00 -15.26
N GLY A 49 -8.35 2.74 -14.89
CA GLY A 49 -8.21 1.62 -15.83
C GLY A 49 -6.78 1.35 -16.31
N ALA A 50 -5.80 2.12 -15.86
CA ALA A 50 -4.38 1.83 -16.13
C ALA A 50 -3.84 0.81 -15.13
N MET A 51 -3.16 -0.23 -15.63
CA MET A 51 -2.58 -1.29 -14.79
C MET A 51 -1.14 -0.90 -14.43
N PRO A 52 -0.83 -0.55 -13.18
CA PRO A 52 0.51 -0.10 -12.79
C PRO A 52 1.51 -1.25 -12.77
N HIS A 53 2.77 -0.93 -13.01
CA HIS A 53 3.85 -1.90 -12.88
C HIS A 53 4.25 -2.04 -11.40
N ILE A 54 4.49 -3.29 -10.98
CA ILE A 54 5.09 -3.57 -9.67
C ILE A 54 6.54 -3.10 -9.70
N THR A 55 6.96 -2.33 -8.70
CA THR A 55 8.33 -1.84 -8.52
C THR A 55 9.04 -2.51 -7.33
N GLN A 56 8.29 -3.16 -6.44
CA GLN A 56 8.81 -3.99 -5.35
C GLN A 56 7.74 -5.00 -4.93
N ILE A 57 8.16 -6.21 -4.55
CA ILE A 57 7.33 -7.16 -3.81
C ILE A 57 7.92 -7.25 -2.40
N GLY A 58 7.09 -6.94 -1.41
CA GLY A 58 7.43 -7.05 0.01
C GLY A 58 6.38 -7.89 0.74
N ALA A 59 6.83 -8.82 1.58
CA ALA A 59 5.96 -9.66 2.41
C ALA A 59 6.65 -10.01 3.73
N VAL A 60 5.85 -10.26 4.76
CA VAL A 60 6.31 -10.72 6.08
C VAL A 60 5.43 -11.88 6.51
N GLU A 61 6.04 -12.94 7.03
CA GLU A 61 5.35 -14.04 7.67
C GLU A 61 5.11 -13.70 9.15
N MET A 62 3.89 -13.91 9.63
CA MET A 62 3.42 -13.35 10.90
C MET A 62 3.97 -14.09 12.13
N GLU A 63 4.23 -15.39 12.02
CA GLU A 63 4.68 -16.21 13.15
C GLU A 63 6.19 -16.15 13.38
N SER A 64 6.96 -16.35 12.31
CA SER A 64 8.42 -16.41 12.31
C SER A 64 9.07 -15.03 12.19
N GLY A 65 8.35 -14.04 11.64
CA GLY A 65 8.90 -12.73 11.32
C GLY A 65 9.82 -12.72 10.10
N GLU A 66 9.92 -13.83 9.36
CA GLU A 66 10.67 -13.88 8.12
C GLU A 66 10.09 -12.88 7.10
N ALA A 67 10.98 -12.14 6.44
CA ALA A 67 10.59 -11.12 5.49
C ALA A 67 11.19 -11.41 4.11
N PHE A 68 10.40 -11.14 3.09
CA PHE A 68 10.82 -11.14 1.69
C PHE A 68 10.71 -9.73 1.12
N SER A 69 11.75 -9.31 0.40
CA SER A 69 11.76 -8.02 -0.29
C SER A 69 12.59 -8.14 -1.55
N THR A 70 12.01 -7.82 -2.70
CA THR A 70 12.73 -7.74 -3.97
C THR A 70 12.24 -6.56 -4.80
N TYR A 71 13.17 -5.83 -5.41
CA TYR A 71 12.84 -4.75 -6.32
C TYR A 71 12.64 -5.29 -7.74
N VAL A 72 11.71 -4.67 -8.46
CA VAL A 72 11.30 -5.11 -9.79
C VAL A 72 11.61 -4.02 -10.80
N LEU A 73 12.20 -4.42 -11.93
CA LEU A 73 12.41 -3.54 -13.08
C LEU A 73 11.05 -3.28 -13.77
N PRO A 74 10.52 -2.04 -13.72
CA PRO A 74 9.35 -1.70 -14.51
C PRO A 74 9.73 -1.56 -15.99
N LYS A 75 8.74 -1.44 -16.88
CA LYS A 75 8.95 -1.16 -18.31
C LYS A 75 8.52 0.25 -18.70
N ILE A 76 7.96 0.98 -17.73
CA ILE A 76 7.43 2.33 -17.86
C ILE A 76 8.04 3.15 -16.74
N SER A 77 8.22 4.44 -16.99
CA SER A 77 8.66 5.39 -15.97
C SER A 77 7.65 5.46 -14.82
N ILE A 78 8.16 5.78 -13.63
CA ILE A 78 7.32 5.95 -12.44
C ILE A 78 6.72 7.36 -12.50
N GLU A 79 5.41 7.48 -12.35
CA GLU A 79 4.74 8.77 -12.32
C GLU A 79 5.15 9.57 -11.07
N PRO A 80 5.24 10.91 -11.14
CA PRO A 80 5.66 11.74 -10.00
C PRO A 80 4.86 11.50 -8.72
N GLY A 81 3.57 11.20 -8.84
CA GLY A 81 2.73 10.81 -7.69
C GLY A 81 3.20 9.50 -7.05
N ALA A 82 3.45 8.47 -7.85
CA ALA A 82 3.94 7.19 -7.34
C ALA A 82 5.37 7.29 -6.78
N GLU A 83 6.23 8.13 -7.38
CA GLU A 83 7.56 8.44 -6.85
C GLU A 83 7.46 9.11 -5.48
N GLN A 84 6.64 10.15 -5.33
CA GLN A 84 6.43 10.83 -4.06
C GLN A 84 5.90 9.88 -2.97
N ALA A 85 5.03 8.94 -3.36
CA ALA A 85 4.42 7.98 -2.44
C ALA A 85 5.38 6.91 -1.94
N THR A 86 6.25 6.44 -2.83
CA THR A 86 7.05 5.23 -2.61
C THR A 86 8.54 5.51 -2.44
N GLY A 87 8.99 6.73 -2.76
CA GLY A 87 10.40 7.10 -2.84
C GLY A 87 11.16 6.39 -3.95
N LYS A 88 10.47 5.83 -4.95
CA LYS A 88 11.09 5.00 -6.00
C LYS A 88 11.20 5.76 -7.31
N VAL A 89 12.36 5.64 -7.95
CA VAL A 89 12.66 6.24 -9.25
C VAL A 89 13.16 5.15 -10.20
N TYR A 90 12.80 5.27 -11.48
CA TYR A 90 13.34 4.43 -12.55
C TYR A 90 13.83 5.33 -13.68
N ASP A 91 15.13 5.25 -13.99
CA ASP A 91 15.79 6.09 -15.01
C ASP A 91 15.78 5.48 -16.43
N GLY A 92 15.08 4.35 -16.62
CA GLY A 92 15.10 3.57 -17.86
C GLY A 92 16.09 2.39 -17.85
N THR A 93 17.01 2.35 -16.88
CA THR A 93 17.99 1.27 -16.72
C THR A 93 18.07 0.71 -15.30
N SER A 94 17.99 1.59 -14.31
CA SER A 94 18.24 1.33 -12.90
C SER A 94 17.07 1.79 -12.05
N VAL A 95 16.79 1.05 -10.98
CA VAL A 95 15.80 1.44 -9.96
C VAL A 95 16.55 2.06 -8.78
N PHE A 96 16.02 3.15 -8.26
CA PHE A 96 16.50 3.81 -7.06
C PHE A 96 15.38 3.80 -6.00
N ALA A 97 15.75 3.56 -4.76
CA ALA A 97 14.86 3.66 -3.61
C ALA A 97 15.45 4.68 -2.63
N ASN A 98 14.73 5.76 -2.36
CA ASN A 98 15.16 6.87 -1.50
C ASN A 98 16.54 7.41 -1.91
N GLY A 99 16.77 7.55 -3.21
CA GLY A 99 18.03 8.05 -3.80
C GLY A 99 19.16 7.00 -3.92
N LEU A 100 18.99 5.80 -3.37
CA LEU A 100 20.00 4.74 -3.45
C LEU A 100 19.68 3.77 -4.58
N LYS A 101 20.68 3.45 -5.42
CA LYS A 101 20.53 2.44 -6.47
C LYS A 101 20.32 1.06 -5.83
N VAL A 102 19.27 0.36 -6.24
CA VAL A 102 18.93 -0.97 -5.74
C VAL A 102 19.04 -2.02 -6.83
N ALA A 103 19.41 -3.24 -6.43
CA ALA A 103 19.36 -4.39 -7.33
C ALA A 103 17.89 -4.74 -7.61
N ALA A 104 17.52 -4.73 -8.88
CA ALA A 104 16.17 -5.02 -9.33
C ALA A 104 16.19 -6.10 -10.41
N VAL A 105 15.19 -6.98 -10.39
CA VAL A 105 15.07 -8.10 -11.32
C VAL A 105 13.81 -7.97 -12.18
N PRO A 106 13.72 -8.65 -13.33
CA PRO A 106 12.49 -8.67 -14.12
C PRO A 106 11.31 -9.24 -13.31
N ILE A 107 10.09 -8.74 -13.57
CA ILE A 107 8.87 -9.15 -12.82
C ILE A 107 8.66 -10.67 -12.73
N ARG A 108 8.96 -11.41 -13.80
CA ARG A 108 8.82 -12.87 -13.78
C ARG A 108 9.76 -13.54 -12.78
N GLU A 109 11.01 -13.06 -12.72
CA GLU A 109 12.01 -13.54 -11.77
C GLU A 109 11.64 -13.14 -10.33
N ALA A 110 11.17 -11.91 -10.12
CA ALA A 110 10.68 -11.46 -8.82
C ALA A 110 9.55 -12.35 -8.28
N LEU A 111 8.58 -12.69 -9.12
CA LEU A 111 7.47 -13.58 -8.75
C LEU A 111 7.95 -15.01 -8.49
N LEU A 112 8.90 -15.54 -9.26
CA LEU A 112 9.50 -16.85 -8.99
C LEU A 112 10.25 -16.87 -7.65
N ASN A 113 11.03 -15.83 -7.36
CA ASN A 113 11.72 -15.68 -6.08
C ASN A 113 10.72 -15.60 -4.92
N PHE A 114 9.62 -14.88 -5.12
CA PHE A 114 8.53 -14.80 -4.14
C PHE A 114 7.87 -16.16 -3.90
N LEU A 115 7.50 -16.89 -4.95
CA LEU A 115 6.90 -18.23 -4.83
C LEU A 115 7.86 -19.25 -4.21
N LYS A 116 9.16 -19.13 -4.52
CA LYS A 116 10.21 -19.94 -3.90
C LYS A 116 10.28 -19.66 -2.40
N TRP A 117 10.25 -18.40 -1.99
CA TRP A 117 10.19 -18.02 -0.58
C TRP A 117 8.91 -18.51 0.10
N LEU A 118 7.74 -18.40 -0.53
CA LEU A 118 6.50 -18.99 0.00
C LEU A 118 6.61 -20.50 0.21
N SER A 119 7.41 -21.18 -0.63
CA SER A 119 7.64 -22.62 -0.52
C SER A 119 8.62 -23.01 0.60
N THR A 120 9.36 -22.06 1.18
CA THR A 120 10.20 -22.33 2.37
C THR A 120 9.41 -22.21 3.67
N LEU A 121 8.21 -21.62 3.62
CA LEU A 121 7.35 -21.50 4.78
C LEU A 121 6.80 -22.88 5.20
N ARG A 122 6.64 -23.09 6.51
CA ARG A 122 6.23 -24.38 7.08
C ARG A 122 4.84 -24.85 6.63
N ASN A 123 4.01 -23.93 6.15
CA ASN A 123 2.62 -24.19 5.76
C ASN A 123 2.52 -24.54 4.27
N CYS A 124 1.71 -25.56 3.94
CA CYS A 124 1.54 -26.01 2.56
C CYS A 124 0.81 -24.99 1.68
N GLU A 125 -0.03 -24.14 2.30
CA GLU A 125 -0.80 -23.08 1.65
C GLU A 125 -0.73 -21.79 2.46
N VAL A 126 -0.74 -20.64 1.76
CA VAL A 126 -0.67 -19.31 2.37
C VAL A 126 -1.88 -18.44 2.00
N VAL A 127 -2.32 -17.61 2.94
CA VAL A 127 -3.28 -16.52 2.69
C VAL A 127 -2.52 -15.21 2.65
N LEU A 128 -2.60 -14.50 1.53
CA LEU A 128 -1.95 -13.20 1.37
C LEU A 128 -2.83 -12.10 1.96
N VAL A 129 -2.26 -11.31 2.87
CA VAL A 129 -2.96 -10.22 3.56
C VAL A 129 -2.40 -8.89 3.10
N ALA A 130 -3.26 -7.97 2.66
CA ALA A 130 -2.86 -6.59 2.35
C ALA A 130 -3.90 -5.59 2.86
N HIS A 131 -3.44 -4.40 3.22
CA HIS A 131 -4.31 -3.29 3.61
C HIS A 131 -4.92 -2.65 2.36
N ASN A 132 -6.25 -2.63 2.24
CA ASN A 132 -6.93 -2.16 1.02
C ASN A 132 -6.55 -2.95 -0.26
N GLY A 133 -6.07 -4.19 -0.10
CA GLY A 133 -5.57 -5.00 -1.19
C GLY A 133 -6.59 -5.31 -2.29
N ARG A 134 -7.90 -5.31 -1.97
CA ARG A 134 -8.97 -5.50 -2.98
C ARG A 134 -8.98 -4.42 -4.05
N VAL A 135 -8.57 -3.20 -3.69
CA VAL A 135 -8.55 -2.07 -4.61
C VAL A 135 -7.27 -2.08 -5.44
N PHE A 136 -6.16 -2.58 -4.89
CA PHE A 136 -4.83 -2.42 -5.46
C PHE A 136 -4.01 -3.70 -5.49
N ASP A 137 -3.40 -4.10 -4.37
CA ASP A 137 -2.37 -5.15 -4.34
C ASP A 137 -2.83 -6.43 -5.03
N PHE A 138 -4.04 -6.90 -4.74
CA PHE A 138 -4.55 -8.16 -5.31
C PHE A 138 -4.79 -8.04 -6.81
N ARG A 139 -5.26 -6.88 -7.29
CA ARG A 139 -5.49 -6.64 -8.73
C ARG A 139 -4.17 -6.58 -9.49
N VAL A 140 -3.20 -5.83 -8.96
CA VAL A 140 -1.89 -5.62 -9.57
C VAL A 140 -1.09 -6.92 -9.56
N LEU A 141 -1.07 -7.63 -8.42
CA LEU A 141 -0.38 -8.91 -8.27
C LEU A 141 -1.01 -9.99 -9.16
N SER A 142 -2.34 -10.14 -9.15
CA SER A 142 -3.01 -11.15 -9.99
C SER A 142 -2.76 -10.91 -11.47
N ASN A 143 -2.81 -9.65 -11.92
CA ASN A 143 -2.49 -9.32 -13.30
C ASN A 143 -1.03 -9.63 -13.65
N ALA A 144 -0.08 -9.34 -12.76
CA ALA A 144 1.34 -9.66 -12.96
C ALA A 144 1.58 -11.18 -13.04
N VAL A 145 0.95 -11.97 -12.17
CA VAL A 145 0.99 -13.44 -12.19
C VAL A 145 0.42 -13.98 -13.49
N VAL A 146 -0.73 -13.44 -13.95
CA VAL A 146 -1.35 -13.86 -15.21
C VAL A 146 -0.45 -13.56 -16.41
N ARG A 147 0.10 -12.34 -16.48
CA ARG A 147 0.95 -11.91 -17.60
C ARG A 147 2.30 -12.62 -17.67
N THR A 148 2.74 -13.25 -16.58
CA THR A 148 4.02 -13.98 -16.51
C THR A 148 3.87 -15.49 -16.69
N GLY A 149 2.63 -16.00 -16.80
CA GLY A 149 2.36 -17.44 -16.96
C GLY A 149 2.58 -18.25 -15.69
N LEU A 150 2.53 -17.61 -14.50
CA LEU A 150 2.83 -18.24 -13.22
C LEU A 150 1.57 -18.65 -12.43
N GLN A 151 0.39 -18.59 -13.05
CA GLN A 151 -0.90 -18.83 -12.38
C GLN A 151 -0.94 -20.17 -11.66
N LYS A 152 -0.47 -21.25 -12.30
CA LYS A 152 -0.49 -22.59 -11.71
C LYS A 152 0.36 -22.66 -10.44
N GLN A 153 1.63 -22.24 -10.51
CA GLN A 153 2.53 -22.23 -9.36
C GLN A 153 2.03 -21.31 -8.24
N PHE A 154 1.35 -20.22 -8.60
CA PHE A 154 0.75 -19.32 -7.64
C PHE A 154 -0.43 -19.98 -6.90
N LEU A 155 -1.36 -20.60 -7.63
CA LEU A 155 -2.52 -21.27 -7.04
C LEU A 155 -2.16 -22.54 -6.27
N ASP A 156 -1.04 -23.19 -6.61
CA ASP A 156 -0.50 -24.33 -5.85
C ASP A 156 0.00 -23.92 -4.45
N LYS A 157 0.24 -22.63 -4.21
CA LYS A 157 0.78 -22.11 -2.93
C LYS A 157 -0.13 -21.13 -2.21
N VAL A 158 -0.89 -20.33 -2.93
CA VAL A 158 -1.73 -19.26 -2.38
C VAL A 158 -3.18 -19.70 -2.38
N SER A 159 -3.74 -19.95 -1.20
CA SER A 159 -5.14 -20.36 -1.03
C SER A 159 -6.13 -19.20 -1.14
N GLY A 160 -5.65 -17.96 -0.93
CA GLY A 160 -6.49 -16.79 -1.16
C GLY A 160 -5.88 -15.46 -0.72
N PHE A 161 -6.71 -14.43 -0.83
CA PHE A 161 -6.41 -13.06 -0.42
C PHE A 161 -7.35 -12.61 0.70
N THR A 162 -6.84 -11.84 1.68
CA THR A 162 -7.69 -11.20 2.69
C THR A 162 -7.34 -9.71 2.87
N ASP A 163 -8.37 -8.88 2.92
CA ASP A 163 -8.23 -7.43 3.03
C ASP A 163 -8.35 -7.01 4.51
N SER A 164 -7.23 -6.56 5.09
CA SER A 164 -7.19 -6.22 6.52
C SER A 164 -8.05 -5.00 6.87
N LEU A 165 -8.19 -4.03 5.95
CA LEU A 165 -9.03 -2.85 6.16
C LEU A 165 -10.51 -3.24 6.32
N SER A 166 -10.96 -4.20 5.53
CA SER A 166 -12.32 -4.73 5.60
C SER A 166 -12.58 -5.43 6.95
N LEU A 167 -11.61 -6.21 7.43
CA LEU A 167 -11.68 -6.91 8.73
C LEU A 167 -11.69 -5.94 9.92
N ILE A 168 -10.87 -4.88 9.87
CA ILE A 168 -10.81 -3.86 10.92
C ILE A 168 -12.14 -3.09 10.98
N ARG A 169 -12.68 -2.70 9.82
CA ARG A 169 -13.96 -1.98 9.74
C ARG A 169 -15.15 -2.80 10.24
N SER A 170 -15.15 -4.12 10.01
CA SER A 170 -16.22 -4.98 10.53
C SER A 170 -16.16 -5.13 12.05
N LYS A 171 -14.96 -5.13 12.65
CA LYS A 171 -14.77 -5.22 14.11
C LYS A 171 -14.94 -3.89 14.84
N HIS A 172 -14.67 -2.76 14.19
CA HIS A 172 -14.81 -1.41 14.77
C HIS A 172 -15.80 -0.57 13.95
N LYS A 173 -17.11 -0.81 14.14
CA LYS A 173 -18.14 0.08 13.59
C LYS A 173 -17.96 1.48 14.20
N LYS A 174 -17.88 2.52 13.35
CA LYS A 174 -17.92 3.91 13.80
C LYS A 174 -19.28 4.16 14.47
N THR A 175 -19.28 4.25 15.79
CA THR A 175 -20.36 4.88 16.58
C THR A 175 -20.46 6.37 16.27
#